data_AF-A0A7X9A7B3-F1
#
_entry.id   AF-A0A7X9A7B3-F1
#
_cell.length_a   1.000
_cell.length_b   1.000
_cell.length_c   1.000
_cell.angle_alpha   90.00
_cell.angle_beta   90.00
_cell.angle_gamma   90.00
#
_symmetry.space_group_name_H-M   'P 1'
#
loop_
_entity.id
_entity.type
_entity.pdbx_description
1 polymer ?
#
loop_
_entity_poly.entity_id
_entity_poly.type
_entity_poly.pdbx_seq_one_letter_code
_entity_poly.pdbx_strand_id
1 'polypeptide(L)' 'MAIGIVKEVIGPVVDIEFPAGQLPDIYNAVTIDSEDQVIEEAKARGIKITLEAMQHLGNN' A
#
# COMPACT_ATOMS: atom_id res chain seq x y z
N MET A 1 11.97 -5.10 2.88
CA MET A 1 10.79 -4.29 2.56
C MET A 1 9.89 -5.13 1.68
N ALA A 2 8.61 -5.23 2.05
CA ALA A 2 7.62 -5.97 1.29
C ALA A 2 6.87 -5.02 0.36
N ILE A 3 6.47 -5.49 -0.82
CA ILE A 3 5.61 -4.74 -1.74
C ILE A 3 4.19 -5.28 -1.58
N GLY A 4 3.26 -4.39 -1.21
CA GLY A 4 1.83 -4.69 -1.14
C GLY A 4 1.09 -4.26 -2.40
N ILE A 5 -0.15 -4.72 -2.54
CA ILE A 5 -1.04 -4.37 -3.66
C ILE A 5 -2.28 -3.69 -3.07
N VAL A 6 -2.60 -2.50 -3.58
CA VAL A 6 -3.85 -1.80 -3.23
C VAL A 6 -5.04 -2.60 -3.76
N LYS A 7 -5.95 -2.99 -2.88
CA LYS A 7 -7.17 -3.75 -3.22
C LYS A 7 -8.39 -2.86 -3.31
N GLU A 8 -8.54 -1.93 -2.38
CA GLU A 8 -9.68 -1.03 -2.31
C GLU A 8 -9.28 0.34 -1.78
N VAL A 9 -10.00 1.38 -2.21
CA VAL A 9 -9.85 2.76 -1.74
C VAL A 9 -11.23 3.30 -1.38
N ILE A 10 -11.44 3.59 -0.09
CA ILE A 10 -12.70 4.12 0.45
C ILE A 10 -12.41 5.46 1.13
N GLY A 11 -12.55 6.55 0.39
CA GLY A 11 -12.18 7.89 0.87
C GLY A 11 -10.70 7.92 1.24
N PRO A 12 -10.32 8.25 2.49
CA PRO A 12 -8.92 8.23 2.94
C PRO A 12 -8.42 6.84 3.37
N VAL A 13 -9.31 5.83 3.46
CA VAL A 13 -8.95 4.46 3.89
C VAL A 13 -8.54 3.66 2.66
N VAL A 14 -7.41 2.94 2.78
CA VAL A 14 -6.86 2.12 1.70
C VAL A 14 -6.58 0.73 2.24
N ASP A 15 -7.21 -0.28 1.62
CA ASP A 15 -6.96 -1.67 1.94
C ASP A 15 -5.83 -2.21 1.05
N ILE A 16 -4.80 -2.75 1.68
CA ILE A 16 -3.56 -3.20 1.03
C ILE A 16 -3.29 -4.65 1.42
N GLU A 17 -3.12 -5.50 0.40
CA GLU A 17 -2.76 -6.90 0.56
C GLU A 17 -1.24 -7.04 0.52
N PHE A 18 -0.67 -7.75 1.50
CA PHE A 18 0.76 -8.07 1.56
C PHE A 18 0.97 -9.58 1.49
N PRO A 19 2.15 -10.04 1.05
CA PRO A 19 2.51 -11.44 1.14
C PRO A 19 2.40 -11.98 2.57
N ALA A 20 2.09 -13.28 2.70
CA ALA A 20 1.93 -13.92 4.00
C ALA A 20 3.14 -13.71 4.91
N GLY A 21 2.89 -13.29 6.16
CA GLY A 21 3.93 -13.00 7.14
C GLY A 21 4.70 -11.69 6.91
N GLN A 22 4.28 -10.86 5.95
CA GLN A 22 4.94 -9.58 5.63
C GLN A 22 4.02 -8.37 5.83
N LEU A 23 2.99 -8.52 6.67
CA LEU A 23 2.17 -7.38 7.08
C LEU A 23 3.04 -6.36 7.85
N PRO A 24 2.89 -5.06 7.57
CA PRO A 24 3.55 -4.02 8.37
C PRO A 24 2.96 -4.01 9.79
N ASP A 25 3.78 -3.71 10.80
CA ASP A 25 3.27 -3.48 12.15
C ASP A 25 2.30 -2.29 12.17
N ILE A 26 1.33 -2.33 13.10
CA ILE A 26 0.42 -1.20 13.33
C ILE A 26 1.24 0.05 13.68
N TYR A 27 0.82 1.20 13.16
CA TYR A 27 1.51 2.50 13.20
C TYR A 27 2.75 2.64 12.32
N ASN A 28 3.18 1.60 11.59
CA ASN A 28 4.21 1.77 10.58
C ASN A 28 3.67 2.54 9.37
N ALA A 29 4.56 3.31 8.76
CA ALA A 29 4.27 4.00 7.51
C ALA A 29 4.26 3.02 6.33
N VAL A 30 3.26 3.18 5.46
CA VAL A 30 3.19 2.52 4.15
C VAL A 30 3.24 3.61 3.09
N THR A 31 4.19 3.52 2.17
CA THR A 31 4.35 4.50 1.09
C THR A 31 3.83 3.94 -0.23
N ILE A 32 3.07 4.75 -0.95
CA ILE A 32 2.67 4.48 -2.32
C ILE A 32 3.30 5.55 -3.19
N ASP A 33 4.28 5.13 -4.00
CA ASP A 33 4.97 6.00 -4.95
C ASP A 33 4.72 5.50 -6.38
N SER A 34 4.39 6.44 -7.27
CA SER A 34 4.30 6.20 -8.70
C SER A 34 5.62 5.74 -9.29
N GLU A 35 6.76 6.20 -8.75
CA GLU A 35 8.09 5.83 -9.23
C GLU A 35 8.38 4.33 -9.08
N ASP A 36 7.76 3.67 -8.08
CA ASP A 36 7.91 2.25 -7.79
C ASP A 36 7.07 1.35 -8.72
N GLN A 37 6.20 1.91 -9.56
CA GLN A 37 5.31 1.15 -10.43
C GLN A 37 6.05 0.60 -11.65
N VAL A 38 5.68 -0.61 -12.10
CA VAL A 38 6.29 -1.22 -13.30
C VAL A 38 5.74 -0.68 -14.62
N ILE A 39 4.55 -0.08 -14.59
CA ILE A 39 3.84 0.43 -15.77
C ILE A 39 4.16 1.92 -15.97
N GLU A 40 4.62 2.31 -17.15
CA GLU A 40 5.05 3.68 -17.45
C GLU A 40 3.93 4.71 -17.27
N GLU A 41 2.69 4.37 -17.68
CA GLU A 41 1.53 5.22 -17.46
C GLU A 41 1.24 5.43 -15.97
N ALA A 42 1.56 4.46 -15.11
CA ALA A 42 1.40 4.57 -13.67
C ALA A 42 2.50 5.42 -13.03
N LYS A 43 3.73 5.36 -13.54
CA LYS A 43 4.83 6.25 -13.14
C LYS A 43 4.52 7.71 -13.44
N ALA A 44 3.92 7.99 -14.59
CA ALA A 44 3.57 9.34 -15.01
C ALA A 44 2.49 10.01 -14.14
N ARG A 45 1.81 9.28 -13.26
CA ARG A 45 0.76 9.84 -12.38
C ARG A 45 1.31 10.70 -11.24
N GLY A 46 2.58 10.58 -10.89
CA GLY A 46 3.21 11.39 -9.84
C GLY A 46 2.57 11.25 -8.46
N ILE A 47 2.03 10.07 -8.13
CA ILE A 47 1.45 9.79 -6.82
C ILE A 47 2.59 9.61 -5.82
N LYS A 48 2.51 10.32 -4.69
CA LYS A 48 3.43 10.16 -3.56
C LYS A 48 2.66 10.36 -2.27
N ILE A 49 2.22 9.25 -1.67
CA ILE A 49 1.33 9.25 -0.50
C ILE A 49 1.94 8.39 0.60
N THR A 50 1.81 8.86 1.84
CA THR A 50 2.16 8.10 3.05
C THR A 50 0.88 7.78 3.79
N LEU A 51 0.71 6.51 4.11
CA LEU A 51 -0.38 5.95 4.90
C LEU A 51 0.19 5.40 6.21
N GLU A 52 -0.68 5.20 7.19
CA GLU A 52 -0.36 4.50 8.44
C GLU A 52 -1.09 3.16 8.46
N ALA A 53 -0.39 2.08 8.86
CA ALA A 53 -1.02 0.80 9.10
C ALA A 53 -1.93 0.87 10.33
N MET A 54 -3.25 0.95 10.13
CA MET A 54 -4.24 1.11 11.20
C MET A 54 -4.65 -0.21 11.86
N GLN A 55 -4.89 -1.26 11.07
CA GLN A 55 -5.36 -2.56 11.55
C GLN A 55 -4.94 -3.69 10.61
N HIS A 56 -4.91 -4.93 11.13
CA HIS A 56 -4.80 -6.13 10.32
C HIS A 56 -6.20 -6.76 10.18
N LEU A 57 -6.75 -6.77 8.97
CA LEU A 57 -8.11 -7.25 8.71
C LEU A 57 -8.22 -8.79 8.77
N GLY A 58 -7.10 -9.51 8.74
CA GLY A 58 -7.10 -10.98 8.59
C GLY A 58 -7.54 -11.43 7.19
N ASN A 59 -7.66 -12.75 6.99
CA ASN A 59 -7.92 -13.44 5.72
C ASN A 59 -6.72 -13.53 4.75
N ASN A 60 -5.96 -14.63 4.83
CA ASN A 60 -5.19 -15.09 3.66
C ASN A 60 -6.14 -15.32 2.47
#